data_AF-A0A397AZW6-F1
#
_entry.id   AF-A0A397AZW6-F1
#
_cell.length_a   1.000
_cell.length_b   1.000
_cell.length_c   1.000
_cell.angle_alpha   90.00
_cell.angle_beta   90.00
_cell.angle_gamma   90.00
#
_symmetry.space_group_name_H-M   'P 1'
#
loop_
_entity.id
_entity.type
_entity.pdbx_description
1 polymer ?
#
loop_
_entity_poly.entity_id
_entity_poly.type
_entity_poly.pdbx_seq_one_letter_code
_entity_poly.pdbx_strand_id
1 'polypeptide(L)'
;MVALTWAWYFPAVETAHDLYDVHIPSVPSVKYEGLAFLNDGAPITTPLTLTHAANAASLNEFAMEYPLSPEFIRVMTSQELQDRIVSATAAYFSLRDPVYVAEVDMTVMLFYRDQQDCMMWYLVLDGPLEGHVIASPVHVEEVNVDDEGPAAVVQYWTDNIVVCARSFPEFLYRTWIENQIWFQQNEPTKSPPPFVVHECAWYEAQNRALHDRRTSTG
;
A
#
# COMPACT_ATOMS: atom_id res chain seq x y z
N MET A 1 -8.69 -16.62 -18.46
CA MET A 1 -8.04 -16.17 -17.22
C MET A 1 -7.97 -14.66 -17.32
N VAL A 2 -8.67 -13.93 -16.45
CA VAL A 2 -8.61 -12.45 -16.46
C VAL A 2 -7.24 -12.08 -15.89
N ALA A 3 -6.44 -11.32 -16.63
CA ALA A 3 -5.17 -10.82 -16.13
C ALA A 3 -5.45 -9.89 -14.95
N LEU A 4 -4.85 -10.17 -13.79
CA LEU A 4 -4.95 -9.28 -12.64
C LEU A 4 -4.22 -7.98 -12.97
N THR A 5 -4.88 -6.85 -12.72
CA THR A 5 -4.21 -5.55 -12.67
C THR A 5 -3.60 -5.44 -11.28
N TRP A 6 -2.30 -5.68 -11.18
CA TRP A 6 -1.58 -5.60 -9.90
C TRP A 6 -1.62 -4.16 -9.40
N ALA A 7 -2.32 -3.91 -8.30
CA ALA A 7 -2.51 -2.59 -7.72
C ALA A 7 -1.21 -2.00 -7.12
N TRP A 8 -0.16 -2.81 -6.99
CA TRP A 8 1.16 -2.41 -6.51
C TRP A 8 2.22 -2.45 -7.62
N TYR A 9 1.86 -2.74 -8.87
CA TYR A 9 2.81 -2.67 -9.99
C TYR A 9 2.10 -2.04 -11.17
N PHE A 10 2.18 -0.72 -11.27
CA PHE A 10 1.50 0.04 -12.32
C PHE A 10 2.40 0.11 -13.58
N PRO A 11 2.05 -0.56 -14.69
CA PRO A 11 2.64 -0.21 -15.97
C PRO A 11 2.01 1.11 -16.43
N ALA A 12 2.78 2.21 -16.39
CA ALA A 12 2.52 3.52 -17.01
C ALA A 12 1.09 3.71 -17.57
N VAL A 13 0.17 4.20 -16.74
CA VAL A 13 -1.22 4.51 -17.14
C VAL A 13 -1.45 6.01 -17.07
N GLU A 14 -2.26 6.52 -18.00
CA GLU A 14 -2.25 7.90 -18.49
C GLU A 14 -2.66 9.00 -17.50
N THR A 15 -3.09 8.69 -16.27
CA THR A 15 -3.03 9.59 -15.10
C THR A 15 -3.29 8.77 -13.82
N ALA A 16 -2.62 9.16 -12.74
CA ALA A 16 -2.72 8.54 -11.42
C ALA A 16 -4.13 8.51 -10.78
N HIS A 17 -4.93 9.54 -11.06
CA HIS A 17 -6.14 9.84 -10.30
C HIS A 17 -7.33 8.93 -10.65
N ASP A 18 -7.43 8.47 -11.90
CA ASP A 18 -8.57 7.66 -12.36
C ASP A 18 -8.37 6.14 -12.15
N LEU A 19 -7.17 5.73 -11.76
CA LEU A 19 -6.80 4.31 -11.68
C LEU A 19 -7.43 3.58 -10.51
N TYR A 20 -7.51 4.21 -9.34
CA TYR A 20 -7.94 3.51 -8.14
C TYR A 20 -9.41 3.06 -8.21
N ASP A 21 -10.30 3.97 -8.59
CA ASP A 21 -11.74 3.72 -8.62
C ASP A 21 -12.17 2.94 -9.87
N VAL A 22 -11.42 3.06 -10.97
CA VAL A 22 -11.77 2.40 -12.23
C VAL A 22 -11.11 1.03 -12.33
N HIS A 23 -9.81 0.92 -11.99
CA HIS A 23 -8.97 -0.22 -12.35
C HIS A 23 -8.86 -1.32 -11.29
N ILE A 24 -9.17 -1.03 -10.02
CA ILE A 24 -8.94 -1.95 -8.90
C ILE A 24 -10.25 -2.25 -8.16
N PRO A 25 -10.54 -3.51 -7.77
CA PRO A 25 -11.75 -3.81 -7.00
C PRO A 25 -11.77 -3.08 -5.65
N SER A 26 -12.92 -2.49 -5.32
CA SER A 26 -13.16 -1.95 -3.98
C SER A 26 -13.05 -3.06 -2.94
N VAL A 27 -12.27 -2.81 -1.89
CA VAL A 27 -12.13 -3.73 -0.76
C VAL A 27 -12.98 -3.20 0.41
N PRO A 28 -14.00 -3.93 0.88
CA PRO A 28 -14.80 -3.49 2.02
C PRO A 28 -13.97 -3.58 3.30
N SER A 29 -14.18 -2.65 4.24
CA SER A 29 -13.37 -2.52 5.46
C SER A 29 -13.28 -3.77 6.32
N VAL A 30 -14.33 -4.59 6.35
CA VAL A 30 -14.36 -5.88 7.03
C VAL A 30 -13.22 -6.83 6.61
N LYS A 31 -12.63 -6.64 5.42
CA LYS A 31 -11.50 -7.44 4.93
C LYS A 31 -10.17 -7.10 5.59
N TYR A 32 -10.00 -5.86 6.04
CA TYR A 32 -8.77 -5.37 6.63
C TYR A 32 -8.91 -4.88 8.07
N GLU A 33 -10.12 -4.97 8.64
CA GLU A 33 -10.41 -4.60 10.02
C GLU A 33 -9.53 -5.37 11.01
N GLY A 34 -8.86 -4.63 11.91
CA GLY A 34 -8.00 -5.21 12.94
C GLY A 34 -6.85 -6.07 12.42
N LEU A 35 -6.52 -5.94 11.12
CA LEU A 35 -5.53 -6.76 10.42
C LEU A 35 -5.82 -8.27 10.51
N ALA A 36 -7.09 -8.65 10.65
CA ALA A 36 -7.48 -10.04 10.88
C ALA A 36 -7.01 -11.02 9.78
N PHE A 37 -6.85 -10.52 8.54
CA PHE A 37 -6.31 -11.30 7.43
C PHE A 37 -4.89 -11.81 7.65
N LEU A 38 -4.10 -11.15 8.50
CA LEU A 38 -2.76 -11.61 8.88
C LEU A 38 -2.80 -12.73 9.93
N ASN A 39 -3.97 -13.05 10.49
CA ASN A 39 -4.12 -14.01 11.58
C ASN A 39 -5.31 -14.95 11.34
N ASP A 40 -5.40 -15.46 10.11
CA ASP A 40 -6.41 -16.44 9.67
C ASP A 40 -7.86 -16.01 9.97
N GLY A 41 -8.13 -14.70 9.88
CA GLY A 41 -9.45 -14.11 10.13
C GLY A 41 -9.75 -13.79 11.59
N ALA A 42 -8.84 -14.11 12.53
CA ALA A 42 -8.98 -13.70 13.92
C ALA A 42 -8.32 -12.32 14.15
N PRO A 43 -9.00 -11.37 14.82
CA PRO A 43 -8.43 -10.06 15.10
C PRO A 43 -7.10 -10.15 15.86
N ILE A 44 -6.14 -9.29 15.52
CA ILE A 44 -4.86 -9.23 16.23
C ILE A 44 -5.05 -8.37 17.48
N THR A 45 -5.30 -9.01 18.62
CA THR A 45 -5.54 -8.34 19.91
C THR A 45 -4.34 -8.32 20.85
N THR A 46 -3.27 -9.08 20.54
CA THR A 46 -2.11 -9.24 21.42
C THR A 46 -1.28 -7.95 21.49
N PRO A 47 -0.76 -7.56 22.68
CA PRO A 47 0.27 -6.53 22.80
C PRO A 47 1.50 -6.94 22.00
N LEU A 48 2.13 -5.99 21.32
CA LEU A 48 3.25 -6.25 20.43
C LEU A 48 4.50 -6.54 21.26
N THR A 49 5.17 -7.66 20.99
CA THR A 49 6.62 -7.68 21.19
C THR A 49 7.19 -6.69 20.17
N LEU A 50 7.75 -5.58 20.65
CA LEU A 50 8.43 -4.60 19.79
C LEU A 50 9.72 -5.25 19.27
N THR A 51 9.65 -5.88 18.11
CA THR A 51 10.82 -6.47 17.45
C THR A 51 11.57 -5.45 16.59
N HIS A 52 10.98 -4.26 16.36
CA HIS A 52 11.61 -3.08 15.77
C HIS A 52 11.63 -1.90 16.74
N ALA A 53 12.52 -1.95 17.73
CA ALA A 53 12.62 -0.90 18.76
C ALA A 53 12.95 0.49 18.20
N ALA A 54 13.72 0.57 17.10
CA ALA A 54 14.04 1.83 16.43
C ALA A 54 12.77 2.50 15.86
N ASN A 55 11.95 1.74 15.13
CA ASN A 55 10.68 2.25 14.59
C ASN A 55 9.74 2.70 15.72
N ALA A 56 9.71 1.98 16.84
CA ALA A 56 8.86 2.36 17.97
C ALA A 56 9.21 3.75 18.54
N ALA A 57 10.50 4.10 18.60
CA ALA A 57 10.93 5.41 19.05
C ALA A 57 10.49 6.52 18.08
N SER A 58 10.79 6.36 16.79
CA SER A 58 10.40 7.34 15.76
C SER A 58 8.89 7.52 15.66
N LEU A 59 8.12 6.42 15.70
CA LEU A 59 6.65 6.50 15.61
C LEU A 59 6.02 7.14 16.84
N ASN A 60 6.59 6.98 18.03
CA ASN A 60 6.13 7.72 19.22
C ASN A 60 6.35 9.23 19.07
N GLU A 61 7.45 9.64 18.45
CA GLU A 61 7.71 11.05 18.14
C GLU A 61 6.74 11.56 17.08
N PHE A 62 6.60 10.86 15.96
CA PHE A 62 5.69 11.25 14.87
C PHE A 62 4.22 11.27 15.31
N ALA A 63 3.79 10.37 16.20
CA ALA A 63 2.43 10.35 16.73
C ALA A 63 2.08 11.57 17.61
N MET A 64 3.07 12.38 18.01
CA MET A 64 2.82 13.66 18.71
C MET A 64 2.37 14.76 17.75
N GLU A 65 2.67 14.62 16.46
CA GLU A 65 2.41 15.64 15.43
C GLU A 65 1.36 15.15 14.40
N TYR A 66 1.38 13.86 14.06
CA TYR A 66 0.56 13.28 13.00
C TYR A 66 -0.41 12.20 13.52
N PRO A 67 -1.63 12.09 12.96
CA PRO A 67 -2.64 11.12 13.38
C PRO A 67 -2.36 9.70 12.84
N LEU A 68 -1.31 9.05 13.35
CA LEU A 68 -0.96 7.69 12.94
C LEU A 68 -2.01 6.65 13.38
N SER A 69 -2.42 5.78 12.45
CA SER A 69 -3.39 4.72 12.77
C SER A 69 -2.78 3.66 13.70
N PRO A 70 -3.58 3.05 14.60
CA PRO A 70 -3.12 1.95 15.45
C PRO A 70 -2.57 0.75 14.65
N GLU A 71 -3.15 0.46 13.48
CA GLU A 71 -2.70 -0.59 12.57
C GLU A 71 -1.33 -0.27 11.97
N PHE A 72 -1.10 0.99 11.58
CA PHE A 72 0.19 1.44 11.06
C PHE A 72 1.29 1.25 12.09
N ILE A 73 1.10 1.79 13.31
CA ILE A 73 2.04 1.64 14.41
C ILE A 73 2.28 0.15 14.70
N ARG A 74 1.21 -0.65 14.68
CA ARG A 74 1.27 -2.09 14.98
C ARG A 74 2.15 -2.85 14.00
N VAL A 75 2.00 -2.61 12.70
CA VAL A 75 2.81 -3.29 11.68
C VAL A 75 4.23 -2.76 11.66
N MET A 76 4.40 -1.44 11.73
CA MET A 76 5.74 -0.84 11.62
C MET A 76 6.65 -1.17 12.81
N THR A 77 6.10 -1.60 13.94
CA THR A 77 6.87 -2.00 15.13
C THR A 77 7.04 -3.52 15.31
N SER A 78 6.46 -4.33 14.42
CA SER A 78 6.45 -5.80 14.52
C SER A 78 7.01 -6.48 13.28
N GLN A 79 8.25 -6.97 13.36
CA GLN A 79 8.86 -7.83 12.34
C GLN A 79 7.99 -9.05 12.04
N GLU A 80 7.36 -9.66 13.05
CA GLU A 80 6.49 -10.82 12.85
C GLU A 80 5.31 -10.50 11.93
N LEU A 81 4.69 -9.32 12.07
CA LEU A 81 3.60 -8.89 11.20
C LEU A 81 4.09 -8.51 9.80
N GLN A 82 5.26 -7.87 9.72
CA GLN A 82 5.89 -7.56 8.43
C GLN A 82 6.23 -8.83 7.65
N ASP A 83 6.73 -9.88 8.31
CA ASP A 83 7.09 -11.16 7.69
C ASP A 83 5.86 -11.92 7.13
N ARG A 84 4.66 -11.61 7.61
CA ARG A 84 3.41 -12.18 7.08
C ARG A 84 2.98 -11.53 5.76
N ILE A 85 3.60 -10.42 5.38
CA ILE A 85 3.39 -9.74 4.10
C ILE A 85 4.39 -10.30 3.10
N VAL A 86 3.92 -11.31 2.36
CA VAL A 86 4.70 -11.92 1.29
C VAL A 86 4.84 -10.96 0.10
N SER A 87 5.99 -11.00 -0.58
CA SER A 87 6.25 -10.16 -1.76
C SER A 87 6.91 -10.95 -2.88
N ALA A 88 6.29 -10.96 -4.06
CA ALA A 88 6.82 -11.56 -5.29
C ALA A 88 8.00 -10.77 -5.88
N THR A 89 8.11 -9.47 -5.56
CA THR A 89 9.20 -8.57 -6.01
C THR A 89 10.18 -8.20 -4.91
N ALA A 90 10.20 -8.96 -3.80
CA ALA A 90 11.06 -8.66 -2.64
C ALA A 90 10.89 -7.23 -2.06
N ALA A 91 9.69 -6.64 -2.15
CA ALA A 91 9.33 -5.41 -1.47
C ALA A 91 9.35 -5.58 0.06
N TYR A 92 9.72 -4.51 0.74
CA TYR A 92 10.02 -4.52 2.17
C TYR A 92 9.62 -3.21 2.85
N PHE A 93 9.40 -3.29 4.17
CA PHE A 93 9.08 -2.14 4.99
C PHE A 93 10.32 -1.28 5.25
N SER A 94 10.17 0.03 5.07
CA SER A 94 11.23 1.01 5.29
C SER A 94 10.61 2.27 5.86
N LEU A 95 10.75 2.49 7.18
CA LEU A 95 10.30 3.72 7.83
C LEU A 95 11.34 4.82 7.63
N ARG A 96 10.93 5.95 7.05
CA ARG A 96 11.74 7.17 6.94
C ARG A 96 11.10 8.33 7.68
N ASP A 97 11.85 9.43 7.79
CA ASP A 97 11.33 10.67 8.36
C ASP A 97 10.25 11.26 7.43
N PRO A 98 9.22 11.91 7.97
CA PRO A 98 8.25 12.67 7.20
C PRO A 98 8.89 13.75 6.32
N VAL A 99 8.35 13.93 5.12
CA VAL A 99 8.76 14.98 4.16
C VAL A 99 7.55 15.84 3.85
N TYR A 100 7.65 17.15 4.11
CA TYR A 100 6.66 18.13 3.68
C TYR A 100 6.95 18.60 2.26
N VAL A 101 5.95 18.53 1.39
CA VAL A 101 6.02 19.01 0.01
C VAL A 101 5.05 20.17 -0.16
N ALA A 102 5.61 21.38 -0.15
CA ALA A 102 4.85 22.63 -0.12
C ALA A 102 3.99 22.82 -1.39
N GLU A 103 4.47 22.34 -2.53
CA GLU A 103 3.85 22.53 -3.85
C GLU A 103 2.50 21.80 -3.97
N VAL A 104 2.29 20.76 -3.16
CA VAL A 104 1.07 19.97 -3.10
C VAL A 104 0.42 19.98 -1.71
N ASP A 105 0.98 20.74 -0.78
CA ASP A 105 0.54 20.89 0.62
C ASP A 105 0.27 19.54 1.30
N MET A 106 1.23 18.63 1.22
CA MET A 106 1.15 17.31 1.85
C MET A 106 2.42 16.98 2.62
N THR A 107 2.26 16.31 3.75
CA THR A 107 3.36 15.65 4.46
C THR A 107 3.25 14.15 4.21
N VAL A 108 4.32 13.54 3.71
CA VAL A 108 4.35 12.12 3.33
C VAL A 108 5.50 11.38 4.00
N MET A 109 5.31 10.09 4.25
CA MET A 109 6.31 9.26 4.91
C MET A 109 6.48 7.92 4.19
N LEU A 110 7.69 7.66 3.70
CA LEU A 110 8.03 6.37 3.10
C LEU A 110 7.88 5.29 4.17
N PHE A 111 7.13 4.23 3.85
CA PHE A 111 6.96 3.08 4.75
C PHE A 111 7.15 1.73 4.06
N TYR A 112 7.09 1.66 2.72
CA TYR A 112 7.23 0.43 1.94
C TYR A 112 7.86 0.74 0.58
N ARG A 113 8.71 -0.15 0.06
CA ARG A 113 9.39 0.02 -1.24
C ARG A 113 9.77 -1.32 -1.83
N ASP A 114 9.90 -1.38 -3.15
CA ASP A 114 10.44 -2.57 -3.80
C ASP A 114 11.98 -2.63 -3.67
N GLN A 115 12.56 -3.80 -3.93
CA GLN A 115 14.01 -4.01 -3.76
C GLN A 115 14.86 -3.16 -4.71
N GLN A 116 14.32 -2.79 -5.87
CA GLN A 116 15.03 -2.07 -6.93
C GLN A 116 14.70 -0.58 -6.97
N ASP A 117 13.88 -0.09 -6.03
CA ASP A 117 13.40 1.30 -5.99
C ASP A 117 12.76 1.77 -7.28
N CYS A 118 12.09 0.85 -7.97
CA CYS A 118 11.22 1.14 -9.10
C CYS A 118 9.86 1.69 -8.64
N MET A 119 9.48 1.46 -7.38
CA MET A 119 8.27 1.96 -6.75
C MET A 119 8.43 2.09 -5.23
N MET A 120 8.04 3.25 -4.73
CA MET A 120 8.03 3.59 -3.31
C MET A 120 6.61 3.97 -2.88
N TRP A 121 6.19 3.52 -1.71
CA TRP A 121 4.87 3.80 -1.14
C TRP A 121 4.97 4.64 0.13
N TYR A 122 4.17 5.68 0.16
CA TYR A 122 4.16 6.68 1.21
C TYR A 122 2.79 6.75 1.86
N LEU A 123 2.78 6.95 3.18
CA LEU A 123 1.59 7.32 3.93
C LEU A 123 1.49 8.84 3.92
N VAL A 124 0.35 9.38 3.51
CA VAL A 124 0.07 10.81 3.64
C VAL A 124 -0.33 11.09 5.10
N LEU A 125 0.50 11.85 5.80
CA LEU A 125 0.36 12.15 7.21
C LEU A 125 -0.47 13.40 7.49
N ASP A 126 -0.47 14.35 6.56
CA ASP A 126 -1.22 15.60 6.63
C ASP A 126 -1.48 16.11 5.20
N GLY A 127 -2.51 16.94 5.03
CA GLY A 127 -2.91 17.55 3.76
C GLY A 127 -4.16 16.93 3.12
N PRO A 128 -4.46 17.27 1.85
CA PRO A 128 -5.71 16.90 1.17
C PRO A 128 -6.00 15.39 1.09
N LEU A 129 -4.98 14.55 1.19
CA LEU A 129 -5.07 13.09 1.11
C LEU A 129 -4.70 12.39 2.42
N GLU A 130 -4.77 13.07 3.57
CA GLU A 130 -4.47 12.49 4.89
C GLU A 130 -5.01 11.05 5.04
N GLY A 131 -4.17 10.15 5.53
CA GLY A 131 -4.48 8.74 5.74
C GLY A 131 -4.39 7.85 4.50
N HIS A 132 -4.32 8.42 3.29
CA HIS A 132 -4.16 7.65 2.05
C HIS A 132 -2.74 7.11 1.90
N VAL A 133 -2.62 6.06 1.09
CA VAL A 133 -1.33 5.56 0.62
C VAL A 133 -1.15 5.98 -0.83
N ILE A 134 -0.02 6.62 -1.12
CA ILE A 134 0.38 7.00 -2.48
C ILE A 134 1.61 6.21 -2.92
N ALA A 135 1.85 6.11 -4.22
CA ALA A 135 3.04 5.52 -4.79
C ALA A 135 3.76 6.48 -5.74
N SER A 136 5.09 6.37 -5.75
CA SER A 136 5.99 7.20 -6.55
C SER A 136 7.08 6.34 -7.20
N PRO A 137 7.39 6.53 -8.49
CA PRO A 137 8.51 5.86 -9.16
C PRO A 137 9.88 6.48 -8.84
N VAL A 138 9.92 7.63 -8.16
CA VAL A 138 11.14 8.33 -7.71
C VAL A 138 10.98 8.72 -6.25
N HIS A 139 12.08 8.89 -5.50
CA HIS A 139 12.01 9.35 -4.12
C HIS A 139 11.44 10.78 -4.11
N VAL A 140 10.43 11.03 -3.27
CA VAL A 140 9.74 12.33 -3.27
C VAL A 140 10.67 13.46 -2.84
N GLU A 141 11.68 13.16 -2.03
CA GLU A 141 12.73 14.09 -1.63
C GLU A 141 13.70 14.48 -2.77
N GLU A 142 13.78 13.67 -3.83
CA GLU A 142 14.62 13.97 -5.01
C GLU A 142 13.92 14.95 -5.96
N VAL A 143 12.58 15.05 -5.91
CA VAL A 143 11.79 15.97 -6.72
C VAL A 143 11.59 17.26 -5.94
N ASN A 144 12.52 18.21 -6.11
CA ASN A 144 12.55 19.44 -5.31
C ASN A 144 12.58 20.71 -6.17
N VAL A 145 12.13 21.82 -5.56
CA VAL A 145 12.03 23.12 -6.22
C VAL A 145 13.39 23.72 -6.58
N ASP A 146 14.43 23.47 -5.80
CA ASP A 146 15.74 24.06 -6.04
C ASP A 146 16.36 23.51 -7.35
N ASP A 147 16.10 22.25 -7.65
CA ASP A 147 16.59 21.58 -8.85
C ASP A 147 15.64 21.71 -10.05
N GLU A 148 14.32 21.61 -9.85
CA GLU A 148 13.34 21.53 -10.95
C GLU A 148 12.45 22.77 -11.11
N GLY A 149 12.27 23.54 -10.03
CA GLY A 149 11.33 24.65 -9.94
C GLY A 149 9.89 24.23 -9.57
N PRO A 150 9.05 25.15 -9.04
CA PRO A 150 7.75 24.79 -8.45
C PRO A 150 6.76 24.16 -9.44
N ALA A 151 6.74 24.65 -10.68
CA ALA A 151 5.84 24.14 -11.71
C ALA A 151 6.16 22.69 -12.12
N ALA A 152 7.45 22.33 -12.13
CA ALA A 152 7.88 20.98 -12.46
C ALA A 152 7.52 19.99 -11.34
N VAL A 153 7.68 20.38 -10.07
CA VAL A 153 7.23 19.57 -8.93
C VAL A 153 5.72 19.30 -8.99
N VAL A 154 4.90 20.33 -9.20
CA VAL A 154 3.44 20.16 -9.34
C VAL A 154 3.11 19.22 -10.51
N GLN A 155 3.78 19.39 -11.65
CA GLN A 155 3.58 18.53 -12.82
C GLN A 155 3.96 17.07 -12.52
N TYR A 156 5.12 16.85 -11.87
CA TYR A 156 5.56 15.52 -11.47
C TYR A 156 4.51 14.84 -10.60
N TRP A 157 4.04 15.52 -9.56
CA TRP A 157 3.04 14.99 -8.64
C TRP A 157 1.72 14.68 -9.34
N THR A 158 1.30 15.51 -10.28
CA THR A 158 0.09 15.30 -11.06
C THR A 158 0.21 14.07 -11.98
N ASP A 159 1.37 13.89 -12.60
CA ASP A 159 1.55 12.87 -13.64
C ASP A 159 1.99 11.50 -13.09
N ASN A 160 2.74 11.48 -11.99
CA ASN A 160 3.47 10.29 -11.54
C ASN A 160 3.01 9.73 -10.20
N ILE A 161 2.37 10.53 -9.33
CA ILE A 161 1.99 10.08 -7.99
C ILE A 161 0.61 9.45 -8.00
N VAL A 162 0.54 8.15 -7.71
CA VAL A 162 -0.70 7.36 -7.76
C VAL A 162 -1.29 7.15 -6.37
N VAL A 163 -2.59 7.39 -6.19
CA VAL A 163 -3.29 6.99 -4.95
C VAL A 163 -3.58 5.49 -5.00
N CYS A 164 -2.93 4.72 -4.11
CA CYS A 164 -2.97 3.26 -4.09
C CYS A 164 -3.97 2.66 -3.12
N ALA A 165 -4.33 3.39 -2.06
CA ALA A 165 -5.34 2.98 -1.08
C ALA A 165 -5.86 4.17 -0.29
N ARG A 166 -7.08 4.06 0.25
CA ARG A 166 -7.67 5.09 1.11
C ARG A 166 -7.19 5.00 2.56
N SER A 167 -6.51 3.92 2.91
CA SER A 167 -5.94 3.70 4.24
C SER A 167 -4.78 2.72 4.18
N PHE A 168 -3.91 2.77 5.19
CA PHE A 168 -2.83 1.80 5.35
C PHE A 168 -3.32 0.33 5.44
N PRO A 169 -4.35 -0.03 6.25
CA PRO A 169 -4.83 -1.40 6.31
C PRO A 169 -5.38 -1.91 4.97
N GLU A 170 -6.04 -1.03 4.20
CA GLU A 170 -6.51 -1.37 2.87
C GLU A 170 -5.35 -1.66 1.91
N PHE A 171 -4.33 -0.80 1.89
CA PHE A 171 -3.10 -1.04 1.13
C PHE A 171 -2.49 -2.39 1.49
N LEU A 172 -2.33 -2.65 2.79
CA LEU A 172 -1.69 -3.85 3.28
C LEU A 172 -2.45 -5.12 2.90
N TYR A 173 -3.78 -5.11 2.99
CA TYR A 173 -4.61 -6.23 2.55
C TYR A 173 -4.48 -6.47 1.05
N ARG A 174 -4.49 -5.42 0.23
CA ARG A 174 -4.32 -5.54 -1.23
C ARG A 174 -2.96 -6.11 -1.59
N THR A 175 -1.89 -5.56 -1.01
CA THR A 175 -0.52 -6.06 -1.18
C THR A 175 -0.43 -7.53 -0.77
N TRP A 176 -0.99 -7.91 0.37
CA TRP A 176 -1.03 -9.29 0.82
C TRP A 176 -1.79 -10.19 -0.16
N ILE A 177 -3.05 -9.88 -0.47
CA ILE A 177 -3.90 -10.80 -1.24
C ILE A 177 -3.42 -10.98 -2.68
N GLU A 178 -2.91 -9.92 -3.28
CA GLU A 178 -2.35 -9.97 -4.62
C GLU A 178 -1.08 -10.83 -4.68
N ASN A 179 -0.17 -10.67 -3.72
CA ASN A 179 1.00 -11.54 -3.65
C ASN A 179 0.62 -13.00 -3.36
N GLN A 180 -0.38 -13.26 -2.51
CA GLN A 180 -0.88 -14.62 -2.29
C GLN A 180 -1.39 -15.26 -3.59
N ILE A 181 -2.14 -14.51 -4.41
CA ILE A 181 -2.61 -15.01 -5.71
C ILE A 181 -1.42 -15.25 -6.65
N TRP A 182 -0.46 -14.32 -6.70
CA TRP A 182 0.74 -14.49 -7.51
C TRP A 182 1.48 -15.78 -7.15
N PHE A 183 1.71 -16.04 -5.87
CA PHE A 183 2.39 -17.26 -5.41
C PHE A 183 1.58 -18.53 -5.73
N GLN A 184 0.26 -18.51 -5.62
CA GLN A 184 -0.58 -19.65 -5.99
C GLN A 184 -0.48 -19.97 -7.49
N GLN A 185 -0.39 -18.95 -8.34
CA GLN A 185 -0.33 -19.12 -9.79
C GLN A 185 1.06 -19.52 -10.29
N ASN A 186 2.12 -19.01 -9.65
CA ASN A 186 3.50 -19.19 -10.11
C ASN A 186 4.28 -20.25 -9.31
N GLU A 187 3.87 -20.54 -8.08
CA GLU A 187 4.49 -21.53 -7.18
C GLU A 187 3.47 -22.53 -6.60
N PRO A 188 2.69 -23.25 -7.43
CA PRO A 188 1.54 -24.06 -7.00
C PRO A 188 1.89 -25.27 -6.11
N THR A 189 3.16 -25.61 -5.98
CA THR A 189 3.62 -26.69 -5.08
C THR A 189 3.53 -26.30 -3.60
N LYS A 190 3.39 -25.01 -3.29
CA LYS A 190 3.11 -24.52 -1.94
C LYS A 190 1.59 -24.45 -1.76
N SER A 191 1.03 -25.35 -0.96
CA SER A 191 -0.40 -25.28 -0.61
C SER A 191 -0.62 -24.20 0.46
N PRO A 192 -1.34 -23.12 0.15
CA PRO A 192 -1.65 -22.08 1.13
C PRO A 192 -2.71 -22.58 2.13
N PRO A 193 -2.83 -21.94 3.31
CA PRO A 193 -3.89 -22.24 4.27
C PRO A 193 -5.30 -22.05 3.68
N PRO A 194 -6.33 -22.78 4.16
CA PRO A 194 -7.70 -22.65 3.66
C PRO A 194 -8.27 -21.22 3.70
N PHE A 195 -7.91 -20.44 4.73
CA PHE A 195 -8.30 -19.03 4.84
C PHE A 195 -7.79 -18.21 3.65
N VAL A 196 -6.52 -18.37 3.30
CA VAL A 196 -5.89 -17.69 2.14
C VAL A 196 -6.57 -18.09 0.84
N VAL A 197 -6.87 -19.37 0.62
CA VAL A 197 -7.59 -19.85 -0.57
C VAL A 197 -8.96 -19.16 -0.69
N HIS A 198 -9.68 -19.03 0.42
CA HIS A 198 -10.99 -18.38 0.46
C HIS A 198 -10.89 -16.88 0.10
N GLU A 199 -9.92 -16.18 0.68
CA GLU A 199 -9.68 -14.77 0.38
C GLU A 199 -9.28 -14.56 -1.08
N CYS A 200 -8.43 -15.43 -1.64
CA CYS A 200 -8.00 -15.33 -3.05
C CYS A 200 -9.20 -15.52 -3.99
N ALA A 201 -10.02 -16.54 -3.75
CA ALA A 201 -11.22 -16.78 -4.55
C ALA A 201 -12.19 -15.60 -4.51
N TRP A 202 -12.34 -14.94 -3.35
CA TRP A 202 -13.15 -13.73 -3.22
C TRP A 202 -12.57 -12.58 -4.05
N TYR A 203 -11.27 -12.28 -3.90
CA TYR A 203 -10.63 -11.15 -4.58
C TYR A 203 -10.62 -11.32 -6.11
N GLU A 204 -10.36 -12.53 -6.59
CA GLU A 204 -10.45 -12.86 -8.02
C GLU A 204 -11.88 -12.71 -8.56
N ALA A 205 -12.90 -13.04 -7.75
CA ALA A 205 -14.29 -12.83 -8.15
C ALA A 205 -14.64 -11.33 -8.26
N GLN A 206 -14.14 -10.49 -7.34
CA GLN A 206 -14.30 -9.04 -7.44
C GLN A 206 -13.62 -8.47 -8.70
N ASN A 207 -12.41 -8.94 -9.01
CA ASN A 207 -11.70 -8.56 -10.22
C ASN A 207 -12.47 -8.94 -11.50
N ARG A 208 -13.01 -10.16 -11.57
CA ARG A 208 -13.85 -10.59 -12.70
C ARG A 208 -15.10 -9.72 -12.85
N ALA A 209 -15.82 -9.47 -11.76
CA ALA A 209 -17.02 -8.63 -11.78
C ALA A 209 -16.70 -7.18 -12.22
N LEU A 210 -15.54 -6.65 -11.83
CA LEU A 210 -15.09 -5.35 -12.27
C LEU A 210 -14.73 -5.34 -13.75
N HIS A 211 -14.02 -6.36 -14.25
CA HIS A 211 -13.72 -6.52 -15.66
C HIS A 211 -14.98 -6.59 -16.53
N ASP A 212 -15.95 -7.42 -16.13
CA ASP A 212 -17.22 -7.60 -16.84
C ASP A 212 -18.03 -6.31 -16.90
N ARG A 213 -18.03 -5.51 -15.82
CA ARG A 213 -18.67 -4.19 -15.82
C ARG A 213 -18.04 -3.28 -16.88
N ARG A 214 -16.72 -3.22 -16.97
CA ARG A 214 -16.02 -2.37 -17.96
C ARG A 214 -16.30 -2.80 -19.39
N THR A 215 -16.32 -4.10 -19.67
CA THR A 215 -16.57 -4.63 -21.02
C THR A 215 -18.04 -4.56 -21.42
N SER A 216 -18.97 -4.51 -20.47
CA SER A 216 -20.41 -4.33 -20.73
C SER A 216 -20.82 -2.88 -21.00
N THR A 217 -20.00 -1.90 -20.61
CA THR A 217 -20.24 -0.46 -20.78
C THR A 217 -19.52 0.16 -21.97
N GLY A 218 -18.77 -0.63 -22.74
CA GLY A 218 -18.10 -0.23 -24.00
C GLY A 218 -18.77 -0.86 -25.21
#